data_AF-A0A2V8E4P8-F1
#
_entry.id   AF-A0A2V8E4P8-F1
#
_cell.length_a   1.000
_cell.length_b   1.000
_cell.length_c   1.000
_cell.angle_alpha   90.00
_cell.angle_beta   90.00
_cell.angle_gamma   90.00
#
_symmetry.space_group_name_H-M   'P 1'
#
loop_
_entity.id
_entity.type
_entity.pdbx_description
1 polymer ?
#
loop_
_entity_poly.entity_id
_entity_poly.type
_entity_poly.pdbx_seq_one_letter_code
_entity_poly.pdbx_strand_id
1 'polypeptide(L)'
;MAWWRLWILQQANSAGCTTRAVRSTNFAGRRPLIAGNVVIVGNAILDPTRTKEMPPGYVQALDVCTGKRLWTSHTVPKPGELGHETWLDGSAEYSRNTNVWSGMTYDPELDYVYLPVTGATGEA
;
A
#
# COMPACT_ATOMS: atom_id res chain seq x y z
N MET A 1 44.32 -0.18 0.11
CA MET A 1 44.47 0.34 -1.26
C MET A 1 43.39 -0.29 -2.11
N ALA A 2 42.48 0.55 -2.61
CA ALA A 2 41.20 0.19 -3.18
C ALA A 2 41.27 0.15 -4.71
N TRP A 3 40.97 -1.01 -5.33
CA TRP A 3 40.87 -1.13 -6.79
C TRP A 3 39.78 -2.10 -7.30
N TRP A 4 38.87 -2.58 -6.44
CA TRP A 4 37.83 -3.56 -6.86
C TRP A 4 36.37 -3.08 -6.77
N ARG A 5 36.11 -1.83 -6.32
CA ARG A 5 34.73 -1.35 -6.07
C ARG A 5 34.07 -0.54 -7.20
N LEU A 6 34.75 -0.31 -8.34
CA LEU A 6 34.28 0.69 -9.31
C LEU A 6 33.49 0.12 -10.51
N TRP A 7 33.37 -1.21 -10.69
CA TRP A 7 32.75 -1.77 -11.90
C TRP A 7 31.29 -2.24 -11.76
N ILE A 8 30.74 -2.34 -10.54
CA ILE A 8 29.39 -2.87 -10.32
C ILE A 8 28.30 -1.78 -10.30
N LEU A 9 28.65 -0.49 -10.26
CA LEU A 9 27.67 0.61 -10.15
C LEU A 9 27.29 1.29 -11.47
N GLN A 10 27.71 0.76 -12.62
CA GLN A 10 27.47 1.40 -13.92
C GLN A 10 26.28 0.84 -14.72
N GLN A 11 25.37 0.09 -14.06
CA GLN A 11 24.05 -0.25 -14.62
C GLN A 11 22.87 0.42 -13.89
N ALA A 12 23.14 1.36 -12.98
CA ALA A 12 22.09 2.14 -12.29
C ALA A 12 21.55 3.30 -13.14
N ASN A 13 21.37 3.09 -14.45
CA ASN A 13 20.90 4.16 -15.35
C ASN A 13 19.88 3.63 -16.36
N SER A 14 18.64 3.47 -15.89
CA SER A 14 17.46 3.67 -16.73
C SER A 14 16.40 4.41 -15.91
N ALA A 15 16.38 5.73 -16.11
CA ALA A 15 15.45 6.74 -15.59
C ALA A 15 15.57 7.12 -14.09
N GLY A 16 16.52 8.01 -13.80
CA GLY A 16 16.70 8.63 -12.49
C GLY A 16 15.57 9.60 -12.11
N CYS A 17 15.07 9.46 -10.88
CA CYS A 17 14.21 10.46 -10.25
C CYS A 17 14.98 11.77 -10.06
N THR A 18 14.71 12.77 -10.90
CA THR A 18 15.34 14.10 -10.83
C THR A 18 14.52 15.11 -10.02
N THR A 19 13.32 14.74 -9.56
CA THR A 19 12.41 15.61 -8.82
C THR A 19 12.64 15.57 -7.31
N ARG A 20 12.71 16.77 -6.70
CA ARG A 20 12.76 17.00 -5.25
C ARG A 20 11.67 16.17 -4.56
N ALA A 21 12.07 15.25 -3.68
CA ALA A 21 11.16 14.37 -2.94
C ALA A 21 9.94 15.16 -2.43
N VAL A 22 8.74 14.73 -2.85
CA VAL A 22 7.49 15.34 -2.40
C VAL A 22 7.42 15.22 -0.89
N ARG A 23 7.29 16.36 -0.21
CA ARG A 23 7.15 16.42 1.26
C ARG A 23 5.84 15.73 1.61
N SER A 24 5.93 14.66 2.41
CA SER A 24 4.87 13.68 2.67
C SER A 24 3.50 14.28 2.97
N THR A 25 2.46 13.82 2.27
CA THR A 25 1.13 13.66 2.85
C THR A 25 1.19 12.54 3.89
N ASN A 26 0.69 12.78 5.11
CA ASN A 26 0.77 11.82 6.21
C ASN A 26 0.19 10.45 5.80
N PHE A 27 1.06 9.47 5.58
CA PHE A 27 0.67 8.08 5.46
C PHE A 27 1.01 7.39 6.77
N ALA A 28 0.01 6.96 7.52
CA ALA A 28 0.23 6.25 8.77
C ALA A 28 0.61 4.76 8.57
N GLY A 29 1.19 4.34 7.45
CA GLY A 29 1.64 2.95 7.25
C GLY A 29 3.00 2.74 7.89
N ARG A 30 3.14 1.79 8.84
CA ARG A 30 4.37 1.69 9.66
C ARG A 30 5.65 1.40 8.87
N ARG A 31 5.60 0.92 7.62
CA ARG A 31 6.73 0.92 6.66
C ARG A 31 6.18 0.86 5.23
N PRO A 32 6.39 1.88 4.38
CA PRO A 32 6.15 1.75 2.95
C PRO A 32 7.04 0.66 2.33
N LEU A 33 6.57 0.00 1.28
CA LEU A 33 7.34 -0.96 0.48
C LEU A 33 7.65 -0.33 -0.88
N ILE A 34 8.87 -0.50 -1.37
CA ILE A 34 9.21 -0.15 -2.75
C ILE A 34 9.23 -1.45 -3.56
N ALA A 35 8.39 -1.51 -4.60
CA ALA A 35 8.31 -2.61 -5.55
C ALA A 35 8.56 -2.04 -6.95
N GLY A 36 9.73 -2.33 -7.53
CA GLY A 36 10.17 -1.70 -8.78
C GLY A 36 10.23 -0.16 -8.67
N ASN A 37 9.43 0.53 -9.49
CA ASN A 37 9.29 1.99 -9.52
C ASN A 37 8.06 2.51 -8.74
N VAL A 38 7.45 1.67 -7.89
CA VAL A 38 6.23 1.99 -7.16
C VAL A 38 6.48 1.96 -5.65
N VAL A 39 6.07 3.02 -4.97
CA VAL A 39 5.96 3.05 -3.50
C VAL A 39 4.56 2.62 -3.11
N ILE A 40 4.46 1.55 -2.34
CA ILE A 40 3.21 1.01 -1.82
C ILE A 40 3.09 1.37 -0.35
N VAL A 41 1.92 1.91 -0.02
CA VAL A 41 1.67 2.48 1.29
C VAL A 41 0.40 1.89 1.87
N GLY A 42 0.58 1.16 2.97
CA GLY A 42 -0.51 0.71 3.82
C GLY A 42 -1.03 1.80 4.76
N ASN A 43 -1.60 1.39 5.87
CA ASN A 43 -2.26 2.27 6.83
C ASN A 43 -1.99 1.80 8.27
N ALA A 44 -2.32 2.64 9.23
CA ALA A 44 -2.40 2.24 10.64
C ALA A 44 -3.71 2.78 11.19
N ILE A 45 -4.73 1.95 11.04
CA ILE A 45 -6.01 2.11 11.70
C ILE A 45 -5.93 1.38 13.05
N LEU A 46 -6.78 1.75 14.00
CA LEU A 46 -6.83 1.12 15.31
C LEU A 46 -7.55 -0.25 15.19
N ASP A 47 -6.86 -1.35 15.50
CA ASP A 47 -7.44 -2.70 15.43
C ASP A 47 -8.52 -3.01 16.49
N PRO A 48 -8.55 -2.40 17.71
CA PRO A 48 -9.80 -2.35 18.46
C PRO A 48 -10.75 -1.35 17.80
N THR A 49 -11.71 -1.88 17.03
CA THR A 49 -12.73 -1.08 16.37
C THR A 49 -13.67 -0.49 17.42
N ARG A 50 -13.74 0.84 17.50
CA ARG A 50 -14.56 1.55 18.49
C ARG A 50 -15.96 1.90 17.99
N THR A 51 -16.09 2.00 16.67
CA THR A 51 -17.33 2.36 15.97
C THR A 51 -17.43 1.49 14.71
N LYS A 52 -18.64 1.33 14.17
CA LYS A 52 -18.85 0.60 12.91
C LYS A 52 -18.14 1.30 11.73
N GLU A 53 -18.09 2.63 11.76
CA GLU A 53 -17.51 3.50 10.73
C GLU A 53 -16.04 3.88 11.01
N MET A 54 -15.16 2.88 11.09
CA MET A 54 -13.70 3.14 11.18
C MET A 54 -13.17 3.73 9.87
N PRO A 55 -12.02 4.42 9.79
CA PRO A 55 -11.44 4.78 8.49
C PRO A 55 -11.19 3.55 7.59
N PRO A 56 -11.24 3.68 6.25
CA PRO A 56 -11.00 2.56 5.34
C PRO A 56 -9.50 2.20 5.24
N GLY A 57 -9.20 0.90 5.21
CA GLY A 57 -7.85 0.34 5.10
C GLY A 57 -7.30 0.28 3.69
N TYR A 58 -7.60 1.28 2.87
CA TYR A 58 -7.13 1.30 1.49
C TYR A 58 -5.60 1.37 1.41
N VAL A 59 -5.06 0.61 0.47
CA VAL A 59 -3.64 0.63 0.13
C VAL A 59 -3.45 1.51 -1.10
N GLN A 60 -2.41 2.34 -1.09
CA GLN A 60 -2.13 3.26 -2.19
C GLN A 60 -0.79 2.94 -2.84
N ALA A 61 -0.72 3.12 -4.15
CA ALA A 61 0.53 3.10 -4.89
C ALA A 61 0.84 4.48 -5.43
N LEU A 62 2.11 4.85 -5.30
CA LEU A 62 2.66 6.10 -5.77
C LEU A 62 3.83 5.80 -6.71
N ASP A 63 3.98 6.59 -7.75
CA ASP A 63 5.19 6.61 -8.55
C ASP A 63 6.36 7.09 -7.69
N VAL A 64 7.47 6.33 -7.68
CA VAL A 64 8.61 6.59 -6.79
C VAL A 64 9.32 7.92 -7.07
N CYS A 65 9.24 8.42 -8.31
CA CYS A 65 9.94 9.64 -8.72
C CYS A 65 9.12 10.91 -8.54
N THR A 66 7.83 10.81 -8.86
CA THR A 66 6.91 11.95 -8.90
C THR A 66 6.06 12.05 -7.65
N GLY A 67 5.91 10.95 -6.89
CA GLY A 67 4.95 10.84 -5.80
C GLY A 67 3.49 10.84 -6.26
N LYS A 68 3.22 10.80 -7.58
CA LYS A 68 1.86 10.78 -8.12
C LYS A 68 1.20 9.47 -7.76
N ARG A 69 -0.03 9.54 -7.25
CA ARG A 69 -0.84 8.33 -7.01
C ARG A 69 -1.17 7.63 -8.31
N LEU A 70 -0.74 6.38 -8.40
CA LEU A 70 -1.00 5.49 -9.53
C LEU A 70 -2.33 4.79 -9.37
N TRP A 71 -2.58 4.19 -8.21
CA TRP A 71 -3.82 3.49 -7.91
C TRP A 71 -4.15 3.49 -6.41
N THR A 72 -5.38 3.06 -6.10
CA THR A 72 -5.84 2.78 -4.74
C THR A 72 -6.56 1.44 -4.75
N SER A 73 -6.11 0.52 -3.91
CA SER A 73 -6.73 -0.79 -3.72
C SER A 73 -7.70 -0.70 -2.55
N HIS A 74 -8.96 -1.03 -2.82
CA HIS A 74 -9.96 -1.15 -1.77
C HIS A 74 -9.89 -2.54 -1.16
N THR A 75 -9.62 -2.61 0.14
CA THR A 75 -9.59 -3.85 0.92
C THR A 75 -10.99 -4.32 1.31
N VAL A 76 -11.93 -3.37 1.49
CA VAL A 76 -13.37 -3.61 1.42
C VAL A 76 -13.84 -3.18 0.04
N PRO A 77 -14.41 -4.08 -0.78
CA PRO A 77 -14.79 -3.79 -2.15
C PRO A 77 -15.93 -2.77 -2.21
N LYS A 78 -15.94 -1.95 -3.27
CA LYS A 78 -17.06 -1.06 -3.60
C LYS A 78 -18.08 -1.75 -4.51
N PRO A 79 -19.30 -1.18 -4.65
CA PRO A 79 -20.27 -1.68 -5.62
C PRO A 79 -19.66 -1.80 -7.02
N GLY A 80 -19.72 -3.00 -7.60
CA GLY A 80 -19.13 -3.34 -8.90
C GLY A 80 -17.69 -3.86 -8.85
N GLU A 81 -17.06 -3.94 -7.68
CA GLU A 81 -15.76 -4.57 -7.50
C GLU A 81 -15.91 -6.06 -7.13
N LEU A 82 -14.90 -6.85 -7.48
CA LEU A 82 -14.87 -8.28 -7.20
C LEU A 82 -14.99 -8.55 -5.69
N GLY A 83 -15.89 -9.47 -5.32
CA GLY A 83 -16.12 -9.85 -3.93
C GLY A 83 -17.08 -8.93 -3.19
N HIS A 84 -17.61 -7.87 -3.80
CA HIS A 84 -18.65 -7.04 -3.18
C HIS A 84 -19.90 -7.87 -2.83
N GLU A 85 -20.25 -8.83 -3.68
CA GLU A 85 -21.39 -9.73 -3.51
C GLU A 85 -21.27 -10.66 -2.29
N THR A 86 -20.08 -10.82 -1.71
CA THR A 86 -19.89 -11.66 -0.53
C THR A 86 -20.20 -10.94 0.79
N TRP A 87 -20.50 -9.64 0.73
CA TRP A 87 -20.84 -8.83 1.90
C TRP A 87 -22.36 -8.81 2.09
N LEU A 88 -22.82 -9.27 3.26
CA LEU A 88 -24.24 -9.40 3.59
C LEU A 88 -24.84 -8.06 4.01
N ASP A 89 -26.14 -7.87 3.78
CA ASP A 89 -26.94 -6.77 4.32
C ASP A 89 -26.39 -5.35 4.07
N GLY A 90 -25.66 -5.17 2.96
CA GLY A 90 -25.02 -3.88 2.65
C GLY A 90 -23.81 -3.55 3.53
N SER A 91 -23.27 -4.53 4.26
CA SER A 91 -22.15 -4.35 5.20
C SER A 91 -20.91 -3.74 4.56
N ALA A 92 -20.64 -3.97 3.27
CA ALA A 92 -19.54 -3.33 2.55
C ALA A 92 -19.61 -1.78 2.57
N GLU A 93 -20.78 -1.18 2.76
CA GLU A 93 -20.96 0.28 2.76
C GLU A 93 -20.46 0.94 4.06
N TYR A 94 -20.57 0.23 5.18
CA TYR A 94 -20.18 0.75 6.50
C TYR A 94 -18.99 0.03 7.14
N SER A 95 -18.77 -1.25 6.83
CA SER A 95 -17.60 -2.00 7.30
C SER A 95 -16.33 -1.45 6.69
N ARG A 96 -15.36 -1.17 7.56
CA ARG A 96 -14.09 -0.52 7.20
C ARG A 96 -12.96 -1.20 7.97
N ASN A 97 -11.95 -0.47 8.41
CA ASN A 97 -10.72 -1.03 8.99
C ASN A 97 -9.93 -1.83 7.94
N THR A 98 -9.82 -3.16 8.00
CA THR A 98 -9.03 -3.97 7.02
C THR A 98 -7.62 -3.42 6.81
N ASN A 99 -6.93 -3.24 7.92
CA ASN A 99 -5.68 -2.51 8.03
C ASN A 99 -4.54 -3.28 7.35
N VAL A 100 -3.59 -2.57 6.74
CA VAL A 100 -2.32 -3.12 6.23
C VAL A 100 -1.18 -2.39 6.92
N TRP A 101 -0.99 -2.69 8.21
CA TRP A 101 -0.04 -2.00 9.07
C TRP A 101 1.29 -2.74 9.25
N SER A 102 1.30 -4.05 9.03
CA SER A 102 2.50 -4.88 9.13
C SER A 102 3.34 -4.80 7.85
N GLY A 103 4.50 -5.48 7.85
CA GLY A 103 5.39 -5.49 6.70
C GLY A 103 4.76 -6.19 5.49
N MET A 104 4.89 -5.57 4.32
CA MET A 104 4.55 -6.14 3.02
C MET A 104 5.79 -6.79 2.39
N THR A 105 5.60 -7.75 1.49
CA THR A 105 6.70 -8.38 0.72
C THR A 105 6.47 -8.23 -0.79
N TYR A 106 7.55 -8.18 -1.56
CA TYR A 106 7.54 -8.09 -3.02
C TYR A 106 8.33 -9.25 -3.62
N ASP A 107 7.74 -9.93 -4.60
CA ASP A 107 8.39 -10.90 -5.45
C ASP A 107 8.69 -10.26 -6.82
N PRO A 108 9.96 -9.99 -7.15
CA PRO A 108 10.34 -9.35 -8.41
C PRO A 108 10.27 -10.29 -9.61
N GLU A 109 10.23 -11.62 -9.43
CA GLU A 109 10.11 -12.56 -10.54
C GLU A 109 8.66 -12.66 -11.01
N LEU A 110 7.71 -12.61 -10.07
CA LEU A 110 6.26 -12.64 -10.35
C LEU A 110 5.64 -11.25 -10.53
N ASP A 111 6.38 -10.20 -10.16
CA ASP A 111 5.92 -8.82 -10.05
C ASP A 111 4.70 -8.67 -9.13
N TYR A 112 4.68 -9.41 -8.01
CA TYR A 112 3.58 -9.44 -7.05
C TYR A 112 3.95 -8.88 -5.70
N VAL A 113 2.99 -8.18 -5.09
CA VAL A 113 3.11 -7.63 -3.74
C VAL A 113 2.09 -8.30 -2.84
N TYR A 114 2.55 -8.81 -1.71
CA TYR A 114 1.73 -9.52 -0.74
C TYR A 114 1.41 -8.59 0.44
N LEU A 115 0.11 -8.43 0.67
CA LEU A 115 -0.45 -7.51 1.65
C LEU A 115 -1.08 -8.30 2.81
N PRO A 116 -0.54 -8.21 4.03
CA PRO A 116 -1.24 -8.73 5.21
C PRO A 116 -2.38 -7.78 5.59
N VAL A 117 -3.62 -8.26 5.53
CA VAL A 117 -4.84 -7.49 5.81
C VAL A 117 -5.43 -7.91 7.15
N THR A 118 -5.80 -6.96 8.02
CA THR A 118 -6.52 -7.26 9.28
C THR A 118 -8.03 -7.42 9.06
N GLY A 119 -8.75 -7.77 10.13
CA GLY A 119 -10.20 -7.90 10.09
C GLY A 119 -10.93 -6.61 9.73
N ALA A 120 -12.05 -6.75 9.05
CA ALA A 120 -12.99 -5.66 8.87
C ALA A 120 -13.64 -5.29 10.21
N THR A 121 -14.17 -4.07 10.27
CA THR A 121 -15.03 -3.69 11.39
C THR A 121 -16.27 -4.58 11.43
N GLY A 122 -16.46 -5.26 12.55
CA GLY A 122 -17.65 -6.07 12.84
C GLY A 122 -18.81 -5.23 13.39
N GLU A 123 -19.97 -5.86 13.48
CA GLU A 123 -21.09 -5.29 14.22
C GLU A 123 -20.83 -5.45 15.72
N ALA A 124 -20.76 -4.34 16.45
CA ALA A 124 -20.94 -4.34 17.90
C ALA A 124 -22.39 -4.63 18.26
#